data_AF-A0A504Z2P3-F1
#
_entry.id   AF-A0A504Z2P3-F1
#
_cell.length_a   1.000
_cell.length_b   1.000
_cell.length_c   1.000
_cell.angle_alpha   90.00
_cell.angle_beta   90.00
_cell.angle_gamma   90.00
#
_symmetry.space_group_name_H-M   'P 1'
#
loop_
_entity.id
_entity.type
_entity.pdbx_description
1 polymer ?
#
loop_
_entity_poly.entity_id
_entity_poly.type
_entity_poly.pdbx_seq_one_letter_code
_entity_poly.pdbx_strand_id
1 'polypeptide(L)'
;MQDHLNLAWNRLADCMEAVRERMLDDSTLIDLYNECKYASDWIKDKEDTIDTIDSLTIFPDSAAAAQGQIQLRILQGDLKVIEACIEDIGSRVDNAVSKGKQQEVSDKRPSPGLPQPLSRDFILRRHMDLIGRWNELQNGVKTRTAVFLTHDGSDPATMEKLDTFRAWLNEIKTQLLSGECPHDLQVERICVYIISLTVFVSKQFTLHLETF
;
A
#
# COMPACT_ATOMS: atom_id res chain seq x y z
N MET A 1 -28.14 14.57 -55.54
CA MET A 1 -27.45 15.63 -54.76
C MET A 1 -27.68 15.45 -53.26
N GLN A 2 -28.91 15.13 -52.84
CA GLN A 2 -29.27 14.82 -51.44
C GLN A 2 -28.50 13.61 -50.86
N ASP A 3 -28.26 12.56 -51.65
CA ASP A 3 -27.49 11.38 -51.21
C ASP A 3 -26.03 11.69 -50.91
N HIS A 4 -25.43 12.65 -51.62
CA HIS A 4 -24.04 13.06 -51.38
C HIS A 4 -23.91 13.82 -50.07
N LEU A 5 -24.92 14.64 -49.72
CA LEU A 5 -24.95 15.36 -48.45
C LEU A 5 -25.16 14.39 -47.28
N ASN A 6 -26.07 13.43 -47.42
CA ASN A 6 -26.31 12.39 -46.41
C ASN A 6 -25.06 11.53 -46.19
N LEU A 7 -24.35 11.16 -47.25
CA LEU A 7 -23.11 10.40 -47.16
C LEU A 7 -22.00 11.20 -46.47
N ALA A 8 -21.86 12.49 -46.80
CA ALA A 8 -20.87 13.36 -46.16
C ALA A 8 -21.19 13.56 -44.67
N TRP A 9 -22.46 13.69 -44.31
CA TRP A 9 -22.91 13.79 -42.92
C TRP A 9 -22.61 12.54 -42.12
N ASN A 10 -22.93 11.35 -42.67
CA ASN A 10 -22.64 10.08 -42.01
C ASN A 10 -21.14 9.89 -41.79
N ARG A 11 -20.31 10.20 -42.79
CA ARG A 11 -18.85 10.16 -42.64
C ARG A 11 -18.34 11.09 -41.55
N LEU A 12 -18.92 12.29 -41.44
CA LEU A 12 -18.55 13.23 -40.39
C LEU A 12 -18.94 12.68 -39.00
N ALA A 13 -20.15 12.11 -38.88
CA ALA A 13 -20.62 11.48 -37.65
C ALA A 13 -19.71 10.31 -37.22
N ASP A 14 -19.38 9.41 -38.15
CA ASP A 14 -18.48 8.28 -37.91
C ASP A 14 -17.08 8.76 -37.49
N CYS A 15 -16.55 9.80 -38.13
CA CYS A 15 -15.26 10.39 -37.76
C CYS A 15 -15.29 11.03 -36.37
N MET A 16 -16.35 11.76 -36.01
CA MET A 16 -16.48 12.38 -34.68
C MET A 16 -16.55 11.32 -33.59
N GLU A 17 -17.28 10.23 -33.83
CA GLU A 17 -17.39 9.14 -32.87
C GLU A 17 -16.05 8.41 -32.68
N ALA A 18 -15.34 8.12 -33.77
CA ALA A 18 -14.01 7.52 -33.70
C ALA A 18 -12.99 8.41 -32.96
N VAL A 19 -13.08 9.73 -33.12
CA VAL A 19 -12.24 10.68 -32.36
C VAL A 19 -12.60 10.66 -30.87
N ARG A 20 -13.90 10.67 -30.56
CA ARG A 20 -14.40 10.63 -29.18
C ARG A 20 -13.94 9.37 -28.46
N GLU A 21 -14.08 8.20 -29.09
CA GLU A 21 -13.61 6.92 -28.55
C GLU A 21 -12.11 6.94 -28.31
N ARG A 22 -11.32 7.46 -29.25
CA ARG A 22 -9.86 7.58 -29.10
C ARG A 22 -9.46 8.51 -27.96
N MET A 23 -10.10 9.67 -27.84
CA MET A 23 -9.81 10.60 -26.75
C MET A 23 -10.11 10.00 -25.38
N LEU A 24 -11.18 9.23 -25.27
CA LEU A 24 -11.50 8.50 -24.04
C LEU A 24 -10.45 7.44 -23.74
N ASP A 25 -10.05 6.65 -24.73
CA ASP A 25 -8.99 5.65 -24.59
C ASP A 25 -7.66 6.28 -24.14
N ASP A 26 -7.21 7.35 -24.81
CA ASP A 26 -6.01 8.10 -24.46
C ASP A 26 -6.09 8.66 -23.02
N SER A 27 -7.25 9.20 -22.62
CA SER A 27 -7.47 9.67 -21.24
C SER A 27 -7.28 8.53 -20.24
N THR A 28 -7.84 7.34 -20.49
CA THR A 28 -7.68 6.20 -19.58
C THR A 28 -6.22 5.76 -19.45
N LEU A 29 -5.44 5.83 -20.53
CA LEU A 29 -4.01 5.48 -20.50
C LEU A 29 -3.20 6.51 -19.70
N ILE A 30 -3.54 7.80 -19.82
CA ILE A 30 -2.91 8.88 -19.05
C ILE A 30 -3.23 8.74 -17.56
N ASP A 31 -4.48 8.44 -17.21
CA ASP A 31 -4.91 8.24 -15.83
C ASP A 31 -4.15 7.07 -15.19
N LEU A 32 -4.10 5.91 -15.87
CA LEU A 32 -3.34 4.75 -15.42
C LEU A 32 -1.85 5.05 -15.23
N TYR A 33 -1.27 5.87 -16.10
CA TYR A 33 0.13 6.27 -15.97
C TYR A 33 0.36 7.12 -14.72
N ASN A 34 -0.52 8.08 -14.46
CA ASN A 34 -0.45 8.90 -13.27
C ASN A 34 -0.64 8.06 -12.01
N GLU A 35 -1.58 7.11 -12.00
CA GLU A 35 -1.76 6.17 -10.89
C GLU A 35 -0.52 5.31 -10.64
N CYS A 36 0.10 4.75 -11.69
CA CYS A 36 1.37 4.03 -11.54
C CYS A 36 2.46 4.93 -10.94
N LYS A 37 2.49 6.22 -11.32
CA LYS A 37 3.42 7.19 -10.74
C LYS A 37 3.13 7.43 -9.26
N TYR A 38 1.88 7.68 -8.88
CA TYR A 38 1.51 7.87 -7.48
C TYR A 38 1.85 6.64 -6.62
N ALA A 39 1.56 5.44 -7.11
CA ALA A 39 1.93 4.20 -6.44
C ALA A 39 3.47 4.07 -6.31
N SER A 40 4.22 4.45 -7.34
CA SER A 40 5.70 4.43 -7.30
C SER A 40 6.28 5.42 -6.29
N ASP A 41 5.69 6.61 -6.18
CA ASP A 41 6.10 7.64 -5.22
C ASP A 41 5.76 7.17 -3.80
N TRP A 42 4.59 6.56 -3.61
CA TRP A 42 4.20 5.99 -2.33
C TRP A 42 5.10 4.83 -1.88
N ILE A 43 5.50 3.94 -2.81
CA ILE A 43 6.49 2.88 -2.53
C ILE A 43 7.83 3.51 -2.13
N LYS A 44 8.25 4.57 -2.81
CA LYS A 44 9.50 5.27 -2.47
C LYS A 44 9.48 5.78 -1.03
N ASP A 45 8.39 6.40 -0.59
CA ASP A 45 8.27 6.87 0.80
C ASP A 45 8.40 5.71 1.81
N LYS A 46 7.98 4.49 1.43
CA LYS A 46 8.11 3.29 2.26
C LYS A 46 9.52 2.72 2.22
N GLU A 47 10.22 2.80 1.09
CA GLU A 47 11.66 2.51 0.99
C GLU A 47 12.47 3.44 1.91
N ASP A 48 12.17 4.74 1.91
CA ASP A 48 12.83 5.72 2.80
C ASP A 48 12.56 5.40 4.29
N THR A 49 11.39 4.85 4.60
CA THR A 49 11.05 4.35 5.95
C THR A 49 11.94 3.16 6.33
N ILE A 50 12.22 2.26 5.38
CA ILE A 50 13.14 1.14 5.59
C ILE A 50 14.56 1.64 5.87
N ASP A 51 15.06 2.62 5.12
CA ASP A 51 16.38 3.19 5.33
C ASP A 51 16.50 3.87 6.71
N THR A 52 15.40 4.47 7.17
CA THR A 52 15.30 5.02 8.52
C THR A 52 15.37 3.92 9.58
N ILE A 53 14.65 2.81 9.38
CA ILE A 53 14.71 1.63 10.27
C ILE A 53 16.13 1.08 10.31
N ASP A 54 16.80 0.94 9.17
CA ASP A 54 18.17 0.43 9.12
C ASP A 54 19.12 1.34 9.90
N SER A 55 18.97 2.66 9.77
CA SER A 55 19.75 3.64 10.53
C SER A 55 19.57 3.50 12.05
N LEU A 56 18.38 3.14 12.52
CA LEU A 56 18.11 2.86 13.95
C LEU A 56 18.77 1.56 14.44
N THR A 57 19.06 0.62 13.55
CA THR A 57 19.64 -0.70 13.91
C THR A 57 21.18 -0.73 13.97
N ILE A 58 21.87 0.34 13.58
CA ILE A 58 23.35 0.39 13.55
C ILE A 58 23.94 0.42 14.97
N PHE A 59 23.27 1.11 15.92
CA PHE A 59 23.67 1.17 17.33
C PHE A 59 22.43 1.18 18.23
N PRO A 60 21.75 0.03 18.39
CA PRO A 60 20.44 0.01 19.02
C PRO A 60 20.58 0.16 20.54
N ASP A 61 20.02 1.23 21.09
CA ASP A 61 19.48 1.16 22.44
C ASP A 61 18.11 0.43 22.40
N SER A 62 17.64 -0.05 23.55
CA SER A 62 16.38 -0.80 23.64
C SER A 62 15.18 -0.01 23.09
N ALA A 63 15.21 1.33 23.20
CA ALA A 63 14.17 2.21 22.69
C ALA A 63 14.17 2.32 21.15
N ALA A 64 15.34 2.45 20.52
CA ALA A 64 15.50 2.50 19.07
C ALA A 64 15.11 1.16 18.42
N ALA A 65 15.42 0.03 19.06
CA ALA A 65 14.99 -1.29 18.61
C ALA A 65 13.47 -1.44 18.66
N ALA A 66 12.82 -1.04 19.78
CA ALA A 66 11.36 -1.07 19.91
C ALA A 66 10.68 -0.14 18.88
N GLN A 67 11.25 1.05 18.64
CA GLN A 67 10.76 1.97 17.63
C GLN A 67 10.86 1.37 16.21
N GLY A 68 11.99 0.75 15.87
CA GLY A 68 12.18 0.06 14.59
C GLY A 68 11.15 -1.05 14.37
N GLN A 69 10.87 -1.85 15.40
CA GLN A 69 9.84 -2.90 15.36
C GLN A 69 8.43 -2.35 15.13
N ILE A 70 8.07 -1.24 15.80
CA ILE A 70 6.77 -0.59 15.61
C ILE A 70 6.63 -0.10 14.16
N GLN A 71 7.64 0.58 13.64
CA GLN A 71 7.64 1.09 12.26
C GLN A 71 7.54 -0.05 11.24
N LEU A 72 8.26 -1.16 11.47
CA LEU A 72 8.19 -2.32 10.60
C LEU A 72 6.81 -2.97 10.60
N ARG A 73 6.13 -3.03 11.76
CA ARG A 73 4.76 -3.55 11.85
C ARG A 73 3.74 -2.65 11.15
N ILE A 74 3.90 -1.34 11.24
CA ILE A 74 3.08 -0.37 10.49
C ILE A 74 3.28 -0.59 8.99
N LEU A 75 4.54 -0.66 8.56
CA LEU A 75 4.92 -0.89 7.17
C LEU A 75 4.36 -2.21 6.62
N GLN A 76 4.37 -3.30 7.40
CA GLN A 76 3.72 -4.57 7.02
C GLN A 76 2.21 -4.43 6.81
N GLY A 77 1.54 -3.55 7.55
CA GLY A 77 0.14 -3.20 7.30
C GLY A 77 -0.03 -2.47 5.98
N ASP A 78 0.82 -1.46 5.74
CA ASP A 78 0.81 -0.67 4.50
C ASP A 78 1.07 -1.54 3.26
N LEU A 79 1.94 -2.56 3.36
CA LEU A 79 2.19 -3.50 2.27
C LEU A 79 0.90 -4.13 1.73
N LYS A 80 -0.05 -4.52 2.59
CA LYS A 80 -1.32 -5.11 2.13
C LYS A 80 -2.16 -4.13 1.32
N VAL A 81 -2.11 -2.85 1.69
CA VAL A 81 -2.85 -1.80 0.99
C VAL A 81 -2.20 -1.48 -0.35
N ILE A 82 -0.86 -1.44 -0.39
CA ILE A 82 -0.09 -1.24 -1.62
C ILE A 82 -0.31 -2.41 -2.59
N GLU A 83 -0.31 -3.65 -2.08
CA GLU A 83 -0.56 -4.86 -2.88
C GLU A 83 -1.92 -4.78 -3.59
N ALA A 84 -2.99 -4.48 -2.86
CA ALA A 84 -4.33 -4.33 -3.43
C ALA A 84 -4.40 -3.20 -4.46
N CYS A 85 -3.68 -2.09 -4.23
CA CYS A 85 -3.61 -0.98 -5.17
C CYS A 85 -2.89 -1.38 -6.47
N ILE A 86 -1.77 -2.10 -6.38
CA ILE A 86 -1.03 -2.58 -7.56
C ILE A 86 -1.84 -3.62 -8.33
N GLU A 87 -2.56 -4.51 -7.64
CA GLU A 87 -3.44 -5.49 -8.28
C GLU A 87 -4.58 -4.82 -9.05
N ASP A 88 -5.22 -3.79 -8.47
CA ASP A 88 -6.23 -2.98 -9.16
C ASP A 88 -5.66 -2.33 -10.43
N ILE A 89 -4.52 -1.64 -10.31
CA ILE A 89 -3.82 -1.01 -11.44
C ILE A 89 -3.52 -2.06 -12.52
N GLY A 90 -2.96 -3.21 -12.13
CA GLY A 90 -2.60 -4.29 -13.04
C GLY A 90 -3.81 -4.82 -13.82
N SER A 91 -4.93 -5.05 -13.14
CA SER A 91 -6.18 -5.50 -13.79
C SER A 91 -6.66 -4.50 -14.86
N ARG A 92 -6.52 -3.20 -14.60
CA ARG A 92 -6.94 -2.14 -15.52
C ARG A 92 -5.96 -1.96 -16.67
N VAL A 93 -4.66 -2.14 -16.43
CA VAL A 93 -3.64 -2.20 -17.49
C VAL A 93 -3.91 -3.37 -18.43
N ASP A 94 -4.18 -4.57 -17.90
CA ASP A 94 -4.50 -5.75 -18.71
C ASP A 94 -5.75 -5.55 -19.57
N ASN A 95 -6.78 -4.91 -19.01
CA ASN A 95 -7.99 -4.52 -19.73
C ASN A 95 -7.69 -3.52 -20.87
N ALA A 96 -6.89 -2.49 -20.60
CA ALA A 96 -6.51 -1.48 -21.61
C ALA A 96 -5.69 -2.08 -22.76
N VAL A 97 -4.80 -3.02 -22.44
CA VAL A 97 -3.97 -3.75 -23.43
C VAL A 97 -4.82 -4.72 -24.25
N SER A 98 -5.76 -5.42 -23.62
CA SER A 98 -6.67 -6.35 -24.31
C SER A 98 -7.61 -5.62 -25.28
N LYS A 99 -8.12 -4.45 -24.90
CA LYS A 99 -8.89 -3.58 -25.80
C LYS A 99 -8.08 -3.13 -27.02
N GLY A 100 -6.81 -2.76 -26.81
CA GLY A 100 -5.92 -2.37 -27.90
C GLY A 100 -5.72 -3.45 -28.96
N LYS A 101 -5.55 -4.70 -28.52
CA LYS A 101 -5.40 -5.86 -29.43
C LYS A 101 -6.65 -6.12 -30.26
N GLN A 102 -7.84 -5.89 -29.71
CA GLN A 102 -9.10 -6.04 -30.46
C GLN A 102 -9.28 -4.93 -31.51
N GLN A 103 -8.85 -3.71 -31.20
CA GLN A 103 -8.91 -2.57 -32.11
C GLN A 103 -7.95 -2.73 -33.30
N GLU A 104 -6.72 -3.20 -33.06
CA GLU A 104 -5.70 -3.42 -34.12
C GLU A 104 -6.11 -4.47 -35.15
N VAL A 105 -6.89 -5.49 -34.74
CA VAL A 105 -7.38 -6.54 -35.65
C VAL A 105 -8.54 -6.03 -36.53
N SER A 106 -9.24 -4.98 -36.11
CA SER A 106 -10.40 -4.44 -36.80
C SER A 106 -10.07 -3.26 -37.73
N ASP A 107 -9.01 -2.50 -37.48
CA ASP A 107 -8.77 -1.24 -38.19
C ASP A 107 -8.01 -1.37 -39.52
N LYS A 108 -8.75 -1.15 -40.61
CA LYS A 108 -8.21 -0.75 -41.92
C LYS A 108 -7.73 0.70 -41.84
N ARG A 109 -6.41 0.90 -41.89
CA ARG A 109 -5.65 2.13 -42.25
C ARG A 109 -6.07 3.41 -41.51
N PRO A 110 -5.19 4.08 -40.75
CA PRO A 110 -5.51 5.32 -40.05
C PRO A 110 -6.09 6.37 -41.02
N SER A 111 -7.27 6.92 -40.70
CA SER A 111 -7.86 8.03 -41.44
C SER A 111 -6.84 9.18 -41.56
N PRO A 112 -6.52 9.65 -42.78
CA PRO A 112 -5.51 10.68 -42.98
C PRO A 112 -5.86 11.96 -42.21
N GLY A 113 -4.94 12.45 -41.38
CA GLY A 113 -5.07 13.71 -40.65
C GLY A 113 -5.44 13.60 -39.16
N LEU A 114 -5.68 12.39 -38.63
CA LEU A 114 -5.89 12.21 -37.19
C LEU A 114 -4.56 12.02 -36.42
N PRO A 115 -4.42 12.59 -35.21
CA PRO A 115 -3.30 12.31 -34.30
C PRO A 115 -3.17 10.80 -34.05
N GLN A 116 -1.93 10.31 -33.98
CA GLN A 116 -1.68 8.89 -33.69
C GLN A 116 -2.12 8.55 -32.26
N PRO A 117 -2.75 7.39 -32.03
CA PRO A 117 -3.08 6.93 -30.68
C PRO A 117 -1.83 6.83 -29.80
N LEU A 118 -2.00 7.01 -28.50
CA LEU A 118 -0.93 6.73 -27.55
C LEU A 118 -0.57 5.22 -27.60
N SER A 119 0.73 4.92 -27.67
CA SER A 119 1.20 3.53 -27.63
C SER A 119 0.87 2.91 -26.27
N ARG A 120 0.43 1.66 -26.21
CA ARG A 120 0.20 0.98 -24.92
C ARG A 120 1.49 0.48 -24.26
N ASP A 121 2.63 0.57 -24.96
CA ASP A 121 3.91 0.10 -24.45
C ASP A 121 4.43 0.94 -23.28
N PHE A 122 4.13 2.24 -23.25
CA PHE A 122 4.62 3.08 -22.16
C PHE A 122 3.93 2.73 -20.83
N ILE A 123 2.64 2.41 -20.85
CA ILE A 123 1.93 2.01 -19.63
C ILE A 123 2.38 0.62 -19.17
N LEU A 124 2.59 -0.30 -20.10
CA LEU A 124 3.13 -1.63 -19.79
C LEU A 124 4.51 -1.54 -19.13
N ARG A 125 5.42 -0.74 -19.71
CA ARG A 125 6.75 -0.52 -19.14
C ARG A 125 6.65 0.06 -17.73
N ARG A 126 5.80 1.08 -17.54
CA ARG A 126 5.64 1.73 -16.24
C ARG A 126 5.06 0.77 -15.19
N HIS A 127 4.08 -0.05 -15.56
CA HIS A 127 3.49 -1.06 -14.69
C HIS A 127 4.51 -2.15 -14.31
N MET A 128 5.36 -2.58 -15.25
CA MET A 128 6.46 -3.51 -14.95
C MET A 128 7.48 -2.92 -13.98
N ASP A 129 7.87 -1.65 -14.18
CA ASP A 129 8.77 -0.95 -13.25
C ASP A 129 8.16 -0.87 -11.84
N LEU A 130 6.86 -0.57 -11.74
CA LEU A 130 6.12 -0.53 -10.48
C LEU A 130 6.14 -1.89 -9.76
N ILE A 131 5.86 -2.98 -10.48
CA ILE A 131 5.94 -4.35 -9.93
C ILE A 131 7.36 -4.69 -9.48
N GLY A 132 8.38 -4.27 -10.23
CA GLY A 132 9.78 -4.44 -9.84
C GLY A 132 10.08 -3.84 -8.47
N ARG A 133 9.76 -2.54 -8.30
CA ARG A 133 9.97 -1.83 -7.03
C ARG A 133 9.13 -2.40 -5.89
N TRP A 134 7.90 -2.84 -6.18
CA TRP A 134 7.06 -3.52 -5.21
C TRP A 134 7.71 -4.80 -4.65
N ASN A 135 8.26 -5.64 -5.54
CA ASN A 135 8.96 -6.85 -5.13
C ASN A 135 10.21 -6.53 -4.29
N GLU A 136 10.95 -5.48 -4.65
CA GLU A 136 12.10 -4.99 -3.88
C GLU A 136 11.69 -4.55 -2.47
N LEU A 137 10.63 -3.75 -2.35
CA LEU A 137 10.09 -3.32 -1.05
C LEU A 137 9.65 -4.53 -0.20
N GLN A 138 8.89 -5.47 -0.78
CA GLN A 138 8.46 -6.68 -0.07
C GLN A 138 9.65 -7.49 0.44
N ASN A 139 10.68 -7.69 -0.38
CA ASN A 139 11.89 -8.40 0.02
C ASN A 139 12.67 -7.63 1.10
N GLY A 140 12.70 -6.30 1.00
CA GLY A 140 13.31 -5.42 1.98
C GLY A 140 12.68 -5.57 3.36
N VAL A 141 11.34 -5.54 3.44
CA VAL A 141 10.59 -5.73 4.69
C VAL A 141 10.77 -7.14 5.24
N LYS A 142 10.69 -8.17 4.40
CA LYS A 142 10.88 -9.58 4.82
C LYS A 142 12.25 -9.80 5.46
N THR A 143 13.30 -9.27 4.83
CA THR A 143 14.68 -9.39 5.32
C THR A 143 14.83 -8.77 6.71
N ARG A 144 14.34 -7.55 6.90
CA ARG A 144 14.45 -6.85 8.19
C ARG A 144 13.58 -7.48 9.26
N THR A 145 12.39 -7.96 8.89
CA THR A 145 11.53 -8.74 9.79
C THR A 145 12.26 -9.97 10.31
N ALA A 146 12.96 -10.70 9.44
CA ALA A 146 13.78 -11.84 9.86
C ALA A 146 14.93 -11.43 10.79
N VAL A 147 15.64 -10.34 10.48
CA VAL A 147 16.74 -9.82 11.32
C VAL A 147 16.23 -9.47 12.72
N PHE A 148 15.14 -8.72 12.84
CA PHE A 148 14.55 -8.39 14.15
C PHE A 148 14.14 -9.65 14.91
N LEU A 149 13.52 -10.64 14.26
CA LEU A 149 13.17 -11.91 14.92
C LEU A 149 14.40 -12.69 15.42
N THR A 150 15.55 -12.59 14.74
CA THR A 150 16.79 -13.27 15.14
C THR A 150 17.62 -12.51 16.18
N HIS A 151 17.60 -11.16 16.14
CA HIS A 151 18.38 -10.32 17.04
C HIS A 151 17.68 -10.09 18.38
N ASP A 152 16.35 -10.12 18.41
CA ASP A 152 15.59 -9.73 19.60
C ASP A 152 15.87 -10.67 20.79
N GLY A 153 16.07 -11.98 20.59
CA GLY A 153 16.13 -12.91 21.73
C GLY A 153 14.91 -12.78 22.68
N SER A 154 13.89 -12.02 22.27
CA SER A 154 12.65 -11.82 22.99
C SER A 154 11.92 -13.14 22.92
N ASP A 155 11.93 -13.80 24.08
CA ASP A 155 11.16 -14.98 24.38
C ASP A 155 9.77 -14.84 23.71
N PRO A 156 9.35 -15.75 22.82
CA PRO A 156 8.06 -15.67 22.13
C PRO A 156 6.87 -15.39 23.08
N ALA A 157 7.03 -15.71 24.37
CA ALA A 157 6.13 -15.33 25.44
C ALA A 157 5.89 -13.82 25.62
N THR A 158 6.80 -12.91 25.25
CA THR A 158 6.61 -11.46 25.37
C THR A 158 5.75 -10.90 24.25
N MET A 159 5.96 -11.36 23.01
CA MET A 159 5.09 -11.06 21.87
C MET A 159 3.68 -11.60 22.10
N GLU A 160 3.55 -12.84 22.59
CA GLU A 160 2.26 -13.43 22.95
C GLU A 160 1.54 -12.61 24.04
N LYS A 161 2.28 -12.10 25.03
CA LYS A 161 1.72 -11.19 26.06
C LYS A 161 1.24 -9.86 25.48
N LEU A 162 1.96 -9.28 24.52
CA LEU A 162 1.56 -8.04 23.85
C LEU A 162 0.34 -8.22 22.94
N ASP A 163 0.25 -9.35 22.25
CA ASP A 163 -0.92 -9.67 21.43
C ASP A 163 -2.15 -9.98 22.29
N THR A 164 -1.96 -10.70 23.41
CA THR A 164 -3.01 -10.91 24.43
C THR A 164 -3.49 -9.57 25.01
N PHE A 165 -2.56 -8.65 25.28
CA PHE A 165 -2.89 -7.32 25.78
C PHE A 165 -3.64 -6.48 24.74
N ARG A 166 -3.26 -6.56 23.46
CA ARG A 166 -3.95 -5.88 22.37
C ARG A 166 -5.37 -6.41 22.17
N ALA A 167 -5.55 -7.74 22.26
CA ALA A 167 -6.88 -8.35 22.24
C ALA A 167 -7.74 -7.86 23.41
N TRP A 168 -7.17 -7.82 24.62
CA TRP A 168 -7.85 -7.29 25.81
C TRP A 168 -8.21 -5.80 25.70
N LEU A 169 -7.33 -4.96 25.16
CA LEU A 169 -7.63 -3.54 24.91
C LEU A 169 -8.77 -3.34 23.92
N ASN A 170 -8.80 -4.15 22.86
CA ASN A 170 -9.89 -4.10 21.88
C ASN A 170 -11.22 -4.57 22.49
N GLU A 171 -11.18 -5.58 23.36
CA GLU A 171 -12.35 -6.04 24.10
C GLU A 171 -12.89 -4.95 25.03
N ILE A 172 -12.01 -4.29 25.81
CA ILE A 172 -12.39 -3.15 26.65
C ILE A 172 -12.95 -1.99 25.83
N LYS A 173 -12.33 -1.69 24.68
CA LYS A 173 -12.82 -0.66 23.77
C LYS A 173 -14.23 -0.99 23.28
N THR A 174 -14.48 -2.25 22.93
CA THR A 174 -15.82 -2.74 22.54
C THR A 174 -16.82 -2.62 23.69
N GLN A 175 -16.45 -3.00 24.91
CA GLN A 175 -17.30 -2.90 26.11
C GLN A 175 -17.62 -1.45 26.50
N LEU A 176 -16.66 -0.53 26.36
CA LEU A 176 -16.87 0.91 26.56
C LEU A 176 -17.79 1.51 25.50
N LEU A 177 -17.69 1.04 24.25
CA LEU A 177 -18.54 1.48 23.15
C LEU A 177 -19.95 0.86 23.20
N SER A 178 -20.11 -0.33 23.78
CA SER A 178 -21.42 -1.00 23.94
C SER A 178 -22.22 -0.51 25.15
N GLY A 179 -21.63 0.29 26.04
CA GLY A 179 -22.32 0.91 27.18
C GLY A 179 -22.60 -0.03 28.36
N GLU A 180 -22.15 -1.30 28.29
CA GLU A 180 -22.23 -2.25 29.42
C GLU A 180 -21.01 -2.08 30.33
N CYS A 181 -21.06 -1.08 31.21
CA CYS A 181 -20.07 -0.97 32.29
C CYS A 181 -20.61 -1.72 33.51
N PRO A 182 -20.09 -2.91 33.88
CA PRO A 182 -20.45 -3.53 35.14
C PRO A 182 -19.80 -2.68 36.24
N HIS A 183 -20.62 -1.81 36.82
CA HIS A 183 -20.25 -1.03 37.99
C HIS A 183 -19.75 -1.98 39.09
N ASP A 184 -18.60 -1.61 39.66
CA ASP A 184 -18.18 -1.93 41.03
C ASP A 184 -17.00 -2.89 41.27
N LEU A 185 -16.39 -3.53 40.25
CA LEU A 185 -15.20 -4.40 40.49
C LEU A 185 -14.05 -4.32 39.46
N GLN A 186 -14.24 -3.62 38.34
CA GLN A 186 -13.23 -3.59 37.25
C GLN A 186 -12.25 -2.41 37.35
N VAL A 187 -12.62 -1.27 37.95
CA VAL A 187 -11.76 -0.09 38.04
C VAL A 187 -10.53 -0.37 38.91
N GLU A 188 -10.69 -1.14 39.97
CA GLU A 188 -9.57 -1.56 40.83
C GLU A 188 -8.59 -2.48 40.10
N ARG A 189 -9.08 -3.42 39.27
CA ARG A 189 -8.21 -4.28 38.44
C ARG A 189 -7.53 -3.50 37.32
N ILE A 190 -8.22 -2.52 36.71
CA ILE A 190 -7.65 -1.63 35.70
C ILE A 190 -6.54 -0.77 36.32
N CYS A 191 -6.78 -0.16 37.49
CA CYS A 191 -5.77 0.59 38.22
C CYS A 191 -4.61 -0.30 38.68
N VAL A 192 -4.87 -1.50 39.20
CA VAL A 192 -3.82 -2.44 39.63
C VAL A 192 -2.99 -2.93 38.44
N TYR A 193 -3.60 -3.18 37.27
CA TYR A 193 -2.85 -3.56 36.06
C TYR A 193 -2.05 -2.39 35.48
N ILE A 194 -2.59 -1.18 35.47
CA ILE A 194 -1.86 0.03 35.06
C ILE A 194 -0.69 0.29 36.03
N ILE A 195 -0.92 0.22 37.34
CA ILE A 195 0.12 0.37 38.37
C ILE A 195 1.16 -0.75 38.25
N SER A 196 0.74 -2.00 38.00
CA SER A 196 1.67 -3.12 37.78
C SER A 196 2.49 -2.92 36.51
N LEU A 197 1.92 -2.36 35.44
CA LEU A 197 2.64 -2.00 34.23
C LEU A 197 3.63 -0.86 34.49
N THR A 198 3.22 0.19 35.21
CA THR A 198 4.11 1.30 35.58
C THR A 198 5.27 0.78 36.44
N VAL A 199 5.01 -0.10 37.41
CA VAL A 199 6.04 -0.71 38.25
C VAL A 199 6.93 -1.67 37.46
N PHE A 200 6.39 -2.42 36.49
CA PHE A 200 7.16 -3.33 35.63
C PHE A 200 8.08 -2.55 34.67
N VAL A 201 7.55 -1.50 34.03
CA VAL A 201 8.32 -0.58 33.19
C VAL A 201 9.37 0.15 34.02
N SER A 202 9.03 0.62 35.22
CA SER A 202 9.99 1.24 36.14
C SER A 202 11.08 0.26 36.60
N LYS A 203 10.75 -1.00 36.93
CA LYS A 203 11.74 -2.02 37.32
C LYS A 203 12.69 -2.39 36.19
N GLN A 204 12.22 -2.48 34.95
CA GLN A 204 13.07 -2.66 33.78
C GLN A 204 14.04 -1.47 33.60
N PHE A 205 13.57 -0.24 33.86
CA PHE A 205 14.43 0.94 33.87
C PHE A 205 15.44 0.98 35.04
N THR A 206 15.08 0.50 36.24
CA THR A 206 15.98 0.52 37.41
C THR A 206 17.06 -0.57 37.36
N LEU A 207 16.72 -1.79 36.91
CA LEU A 207 17.70 -2.86 36.70
C LEU A 207 18.80 -2.47 35.68
N HIS A 208 18.46 -1.62 34.72
CA HIS A 208 19.41 -1.12 33.73
C HIS A 208 20.36 -0.03 34.26
N LEU A 209 20.02 0.63 35.38
CA LEU A 209 20.85 1.64 36.06
C LEU A 209 21.81 1.05 37.09
N GLU A 210 21.51 -0.12 37.66
CA GLU A 210 22.37 -0.82 38.63
C GLU A 210 23.45 -1.72 37.99
N THR A 211 23.47 -1.81 36.66
CA THR A 211 24.50 -2.57 35.90
C THR A 211 25.58 -1.66 35.28
N PHE A 212 25.69 -0.41 35.75
CA PHE A 212 26.79 0.51 35.47
C PHE A 212 27.79 0.58 36.63
#